data_AF-A0A7X7AD36-F1
#
_entry.id   AF-A0A7X7AD36-F1
#
_cell.length_a   1.000
_cell.length_b   1.000
_cell.length_c   1.000
_cell.angle_alpha   90.00
_cell.angle_beta   90.00
_cell.angle_gamma   90.00
#
_symmetry.space_group_name_H-M   'P 1'
#
loop_
_entity.id
_entity.type
_entity.pdbx_description
1 polymer ?
#
loop_
_entity_poly.entity_id
_entity_poly.type
_entity_poly.pdbx_seq_one_letter_code
_entity_poly.pdbx_strand_id
1 'polypeptide(L)'
;PIMSYNIETILSEKFETIISRGTLNTRMRDYYDVYILLTINGSISNDKLKNAIVKTATHRGSEKLLSKANDIIEEVSDNETMKSHWEQYQIKFDYAKSISWDGVIKKLLLVSKINH
;
A
#
# COMPACT_ATOMS: atom_id res chain seq x y z
N PRO A 1 -19.58 17.32 12.51
CA PRO A 1 -18.24 16.70 12.39
C PRO A 1 -17.85 16.58 10.92
N ILE A 2 -16.93 17.44 10.46
CA ILE A 2 -16.32 17.31 9.13
C ILE A 2 -15.49 16.02 9.20
N MET A 3 -15.87 14.99 8.44
CA MET A 3 -15.06 13.78 8.28
C MET A 3 -13.76 14.19 7.58
N SER A 4 -12.76 14.60 8.36
CA SER A 4 -11.38 14.50 7.91
C SER A 4 -11.17 13.03 7.60
N TYR A 5 -11.00 12.69 6.33
CA TYR A 5 -10.72 11.32 5.92
C TYR A 5 -9.54 10.82 6.73
N ASN A 6 -9.78 9.85 7.62
CA ASN A 6 -8.77 9.34 8.52
C ASN A 6 -7.66 8.75 7.65
N ILE A 7 -6.41 9.15 7.86
CA ILE A 7 -5.29 8.75 7.00
C ILE A 7 -5.14 7.23 7.01
N GLU A 8 -5.46 6.58 8.14
CA GLU A 8 -5.54 5.14 8.30
C GLU A 8 -6.57 4.50 7.36
N THR A 9 -7.71 5.15 7.11
CA THR A 9 -8.72 4.67 6.15
C THR A 9 -8.20 4.78 4.73
N ILE A 10 -7.62 5.92 4.35
CA ILE A 10 -7.06 6.11 3.00
C ILE A 10 -5.93 5.09 2.75
N LEU A 11 -5.04 4.93 3.72
CA LEU A 11 -3.94 3.98 3.66
C LEU A 11 -4.46 2.54 3.56
N SER A 12 -5.48 2.21 4.34
CA SER A 12 -6.15 0.91 4.31
C SER A 12 -6.79 0.60 2.96
N GLU A 13 -7.50 1.55 2.34
CA GLU A 13 -8.10 1.37 1.00
C GLU A 13 -7.06 1.14 -0.09
N LYS A 14 -5.92 1.83 -0.01
CA LYS A 14 -4.80 1.66 -0.95
C LYS A 14 -4.10 0.33 -0.75
N PHE A 15 -3.81 -0.02 0.50
CA PHE A 15 -3.20 -1.29 0.86
C PHE A 15 -4.07 -2.47 0.41
N GLU A 16 -5.38 -2.43 0.70
CA GLU A 16 -6.34 -3.43 0.26
C GLU A 16 -6.36 -3.55 -1.27
N THR A 17 -6.37 -2.42 -1.98
CA THR A 17 -6.36 -2.43 -3.45
C THR A 17 -5.09 -3.08 -4.01
N ILE A 18 -3.94 -2.83 -3.38
CA ILE A 18 -2.65 -3.42 -3.76
C ILE A 18 -2.68 -4.93 -3.57
N ILE A 19 -3.05 -5.43 -2.39
CA ILE A 19 -3.07 -6.89 -2.13
C ILE A 19 -4.17 -7.61 -2.92
N SER A 20 -5.30 -6.96 -3.18
CA SER A 20 -6.40 -7.55 -3.95
C SER A 20 -6.09 -7.68 -5.44
N ARG A 21 -5.24 -6.80 -5.98
CA ARG A 21 -4.85 -6.82 -7.40
C ARG A 21 -3.50 -7.49 -7.64
N GLY A 22 -2.61 -7.52 -6.65
CA GLY A 22 -1.28 -8.11 -6.75
C GLY A 22 -0.52 -7.60 -7.98
N THR A 23 0.05 -8.53 -8.74
CA THR A 23 0.81 -8.28 -9.99
C THR A 23 -0.03 -7.73 -11.14
N LEU A 24 -1.37 -7.75 -11.02
CA LEU A 24 -2.29 -7.12 -11.98
C LEU A 24 -2.58 -5.65 -11.65
N ASN A 25 -1.98 -5.09 -10.59
CA ASN A 25 -2.19 -3.70 -10.22
C ASN A 25 -1.38 -2.73 -11.09
N THR A 26 -2.03 -2.09 -12.05
CA THR A 26 -1.39 -1.07 -12.92
C THR A 26 -1.42 0.34 -12.34
N ARG A 27 -2.04 0.56 -11.16
CA ARG A 27 -2.15 1.89 -10.53
C ARG A 27 -0.95 2.19 -9.65
N MET A 28 0.17 2.56 -10.27
CA MET A 28 1.42 2.92 -9.57
C MET A 28 1.27 4.07 -8.56
N ARG A 29 0.24 4.91 -8.72
CA ARG A 29 -0.09 5.95 -7.74
C ARG A 29 -0.46 5.39 -6.36
N ASP A 30 -1.08 4.21 -6.29
CA ASP A 30 -1.43 3.60 -5.00
C ASP A 30 -0.15 3.25 -4.20
N TYR A 31 0.87 2.74 -4.89
CA TYR A 31 2.20 2.44 -4.35
C TYR A 31 2.90 3.70 -3.84
N TYR A 32 2.90 4.77 -4.65
CA TYR A 32 3.44 6.07 -4.25
C TYR A 32 2.73 6.65 -3.01
N ASP A 33 1.40 6.66 -3.02
CA ASP A 33 0.61 7.26 -1.94
C ASP A 33 0.82 6.51 -0.62
N VAL A 34 0.92 5.17 -0.63
CA VAL A 34 1.28 4.39 0.56
C VAL A 34 2.64 4.82 1.10
N TYR A 35 3.65 4.90 0.24
CA TYR A 35 5.00 5.29 0.65
C TYR A 35 5.02 6.68 1.29
N ILE A 36 4.37 7.65 0.67
CA ILE A 36 4.33 9.03 1.16
C ILE A 36 3.53 9.16 2.45
N LEU A 37 2.35 8.56 2.53
CA LEU A 37 1.52 8.59 3.74
C LEU A 37 2.29 8.02 4.94
N LEU A 38 3.07 6.96 4.75
CA LEU A 38 3.89 6.34 5.80
C LEU A 38 5.23 7.04 6.07
N THR A 39 5.66 7.94 5.19
CA THR A 39 6.95 8.63 5.33
C THR A 39 6.78 10.03 5.91
N ILE A 40 5.73 10.73 5.50
CA ILE A 40 5.45 12.11 5.95
C ILE A 40 4.70 12.10 7.29
N ASN A 41 3.87 11.09 7.55
CA ASN A 41 3.15 11.02 8.81
C ASN A 41 3.96 10.27 9.87
N GLY A 42 4.63 11.02 10.74
CA GLY A 42 5.41 10.48 11.84
C GLY A 42 4.60 9.84 12.99
N SER A 43 3.27 9.78 12.91
CA SER A 43 2.41 9.36 14.04
C SER A 43 1.16 8.56 13.64
N ILE A 44 1.25 7.69 12.64
CA ILE A 44 0.16 6.75 12.36
C ILE A 44 0.11 5.72 13.50
N SER A 45 -1.04 5.61 14.16
CA SER A 45 -1.26 4.61 15.21
C SER A 45 -1.45 3.24 14.57
N ASN A 46 -0.59 2.28 14.91
CA ASN A 46 -0.68 0.91 14.42
C ASN A 46 -2.06 0.29 14.73
N ASP A 47 -2.62 0.55 15.92
CA ASP A 47 -3.94 0.02 16.30
C ASP A 47 -5.07 0.61 15.45
N LYS A 48 -5.03 1.93 15.18
CA LYS A 48 -6.02 2.57 14.30
C LYS A 48 -5.89 2.07 12.87
N LEU A 49 -4.65 1.88 12.40
CA LEU A 49 -4.39 1.37 11.06
C LEU A 49 -4.84 -0.09 10.92
N LYS A 50 -4.53 -0.95 11.89
CA LYS A 50 -5.01 -2.35 11.94
C LYS A 50 -6.53 -2.41 11.85
N ASN A 51 -7.21 -1.62 12.69
CA ASN A 51 -8.68 -1.53 12.68
C ASN A 51 -9.22 -1.04 11.34
N ALA A 52 -8.57 -0.05 10.71
CA ALA A 52 -8.96 0.43 9.40
C ALA A 52 -8.75 -0.62 8.30
N ILE A 53 -7.65 -1.38 8.33
CA ILE A 53 -7.35 -2.47 7.37
C ILE A 53 -8.41 -3.55 7.46
N VAL A 54 -8.69 -4.06 8.67
CA VAL A 54 -9.71 -5.10 8.87
C VAL A 54 -11.08 -4.61 8.40
N LYS A 55 -11.50 -3.40 8.80
CA LYS A 55 -12.79 -2.83 8.38
C LYS A 55 -12.92 -2.73 6.86
N THR A 56 -11.89 -2.23 6.18
CA THR A 56 -11.91 -2.10 4.71
C THR A 56 -11.93 -3.46 4.02
N ALA A 57 -11.10 -4.41 4.46
CA ALA A 57 -11.03 -5.74 3.87
C ALA A 57 -12.34 -6.52 4.10
N THR A 58 -12.93 -6.45 5.29
CA THR A 58 -14.26 -7.05 5.56
C THR A 58 -15.34 -6.37 4.71
N HIS A 59 -15.34 -5.05 4.59
CA HIS A 59 -16.31 -4.32 3.76
C HIS A 59 -16.21 -4.70 2.27
N ARG A 60 -14.99 -4.97 1.78
CA ARG A 60 -14.72 -5.35 0.39
C ARG A 60 -14.75 -6.87 0.16
N GLY A 61 -14.97 -7.68 1.19
CA GLY A 61 -15.00 -9.14 1.11
C GLY A 61 -13.62 -9.79 0.88
N SER A 62 -12.54 -9.07 1.14
CA SER A 62 -11.15 -9.47 0.89
C SER A 62 -10.36 -9.81 2.16
N GLU A 63 -11.02 -10.00 3.30
CA GLU A 63 -10.39 -10.29 4.59
C GLU A 63 -9.44 -11.50 4.55
N LYS A 64 -9.76 -12.52 3.73
CA LYS A 64 -8.90 -13.70 3.52
C LYS A 64 -7.55 -13.38 2.88
N LEU A 65 -7.39 -12.23 2.25
CA LEU A 65 -6.12 -11.80 1.66
C LEU A 65 -5.17 -11.22 2.71
N LEU A 66 -5.67 -10.78 3.87
CA LEU A 66 -4.84 -10.19 4.91
C LEU A 66 -3.78 -11.17 5.41
N SER A 67 -4.11 -12.46 5.52
CA SER A 67 -3.16 -13.50 5.93
C SER A 67 -2.13 -13.85 4.84
N LYS A 68 -2.37 -13.46 3.59
CA LYS A 68 -1.49 -13.67 2.44
C LYS A 68 -0.79 -12.39 1.98
N ALA A 69 -1.00 -11.29 2.69
CA ALA A 69 -0.55 -9.98 2.24
C ALA A 69 0.97 -9.92 2.04
N ASN A 70 1.75 -10.56 2.93
CA ASN A 70 3.21 -10.66 2.78
C ASN A 70 3.58 -11.35 1.47
N ASP A 71 3.09 -12.57 1.25
CA ASP A 71 3.39 -13.37 0.05
C ASP A 71 3.02 -12.64 -1.24
N ILE A 72 1.86 -11.95 -1.26
CA ILE A 72 1.42 -11.17 -2.42
C ILE A 72 2.37 -9.99 -2.67
N ILE A 73 2.83 -9.31 -1.62
CA ILE A 73 3.75 -8.18 -1.74
C ILE A 73 5.13 -8.67 -2.22
N GLU A 74 5.58 -9.85 -1.77
CA GLU A 74 6.82 -10.47 -2.27
C GLU A 74 6.68 -10.83 -3.76
N GLU A 75 5.57 -11.44 -4.18
CA GLU A 75 5.29 -11.70 -5.60
C GLU A 75 5.29 -10.41 -6.44
N VAL A 76 4.68 -9.34 -5.94
CA VAL A 76 4.69 -8.02 -6.57
C VAL A 76 6.10 -7.44 -6.65
N SER A 77 6.90 -7.62 -5.60
CA SER A 77 8.28 -7.15 -5.53
C SER A 77 9.15 -7.81 -6.60
N ASP A 78 8.99 -9.12 -6.79
CA ASP A 78 9.81 -9.92 -7.71
C ASP A 78 9.34 -9.85 -9.17
N ASN A 79 8.18 -9.24 -9.42
CA ASN A 79 7.63 -9.11 -10.76
C ASN A 79 8.29 -7.98 -11.56
N GLU A 80 9.02 -8.33 -12.62
CA GLU A 80 9.72 -7.37 -13.48
C GLU A 80 8.78 -6.37 -14.19
N THR A 81 7.56 -6.78 -14.53
CA THR A 81 6.57 -5.88 -15.12
C THR A 81 6.16 -4.79 -14.12
N MET A 82 6.01 -5.14 -12.84
CA MET A 82 5.69 -4.18 -11.78
C MET A 82 6.81 -3.18 -11.56
N LYS A 83 8.07 -3.64 -11.55
CA LYS A 83 9.25 -2.78 -11.50
C LYS A 83 9.28 -1.81 -12.68
N SER A 84 9.08 -2.31 -13.90
CA SER A 84 9.04 -1.46 -15.10
C SER A 84 7.91 -0.43 -15.07
N HIS A 85 6.72 -0.80 -14.56
CA HIS A 85 5.64 0.16 -14.37
C HIS A 85 6.02 1.27 -13.38
N TRP A 86 6.72 0.93 -12.29
CA TRP A 86 7.21 1.93 -11.34
C TRP A 86 8.23 2.88 -11.98
N GLU A 87 9.21 2.35 -12.73
CA GLU A 87 10.20 3.17 -13.43
C GLU A 87 9.53 4.15 -14.42
N GLN A 88 8.56 3.68 -15.21
CA GLN A 88 7.79 4.53 -16.11
C GLN A 88 6.99 5.60 -15.35
N TYR A 89 6.45 5.25 -14.18
CA TYR A 89 5.77 6.20 -13.31
C TYR A 89 6.73 7.29 -12.82
N GLN A 90 7.95 6.94 -12.41
CA GLN A 90 8.96 7.90 -11.97
C GLN A 90 9.44 8.83 -13.10
N ILE A 91 9.54 8.33 -14.34
CA ILE A 91 9.85 9.15 -15.51
C ILE A 91 8.75 10.20 -15.73
N LYS A 92 7.48 9.78 -15.57
CA LYS A 92 6.32 10.63 -15.83
C LYS A 92 6.04 11.66 -14.73
N PHE A 93 6.39 11.36 -13.48
CA PHE A 93 6.02 12.18 -12.32
C PHE A 93 7.23 12.55 -11.46
N ASP A 94 7.62 13.83 -11.50
CA ASP A 94 8.81 14.34 -10.81
C ASP A 94 8.85 14.05 -9.31
N TYR A 95 7.70 14.11 -8.65
CA TYR A 95 7.59 13.86 -7.21
C TYR A 95 7.93 12.42 -6.80
N ALA A 96 7.97 11.47 -7.74
CA ALA A 96 8.30 10.07 -7.48
C ALA A 96 9.76 9.71 -7.80
N LYS A 97 10.53 10.62 -8.44
CA LYS A 97 11.88 10.32 -8.96
C LYS A 97 12.89 9.87 -7.91
N SER A 98 12.76 10.32 -6.67
CA SER A 98 13.67 9.99 -5.58
C SER A 98 13.28 8.73 -4.79
N ILE A 99 12.20 8.05 -5.17
CA ILE A 99 11.62 6.95 -4.40
C ILE A 99 11.92 5.62 -5.11
N SER A 100 12.79 4.80 -4.53
CA SER A 100 13.09 3.48 -5.10
C SER A 100 11.92 2.50 -4.93
N TRP A 101 11.80 1.55 -5.86
CA TRP A 101 10.82 0.47 -5.78
C TRP A 101 10.94 -0.31 -4.47
N ASP A 102 12.16 -0.70 -4.10
CA ASP A 102 12.44 -1.39 -2.83
C ASP A 102 12.01 -0.58 -1.61
N GLY A 103 12.14 0.76 -1.69
CA GLY A 103 11.66 1.65 -0.64
C GLY A 103 10.15 1.57 -0.46
N VAL A 104 9.40 1.49 -1.56
CA VAL A 104 7.94 1.30 -1.55
C VAL A 104 7.56 -0.08 -1.01
N ILE A 105 8.20 -1.14 -1.52
CA ILE A 105 7.96 -2.52 -1.08
C ILE A 105 8.23 -2.65 0.43
N LYS A 106 9.33 -2.07 0.91
CA LYS A 106 9.65 -2.07 2.35
C LYS A 106 8.55 -1.44 3.19
N LYS A 107 7.94 -0.34 2.73
CA LYS A 107 6.81 0.29 3.43
C LYS A 107 5.56 -0.59 3.41
N LEU A 108 5.26 -1.24 2.28
CA LEU A 108 4.14 -2.18 2.18
C LEU A 108 4.31 -3.39 3.11
N LEU A 109 5.51 -3.95 3.18
CA LEU A 109 5.85 -5.05 4.09
C LEU A 109 5.79 -4.67 5.57
N LEU A 110 5.93 -3.38 5.92
CA LEU A 110 5.69 -2.91 7.28
C LEU A 110 4.19 -2.91 7.61
N VAL A 111 3.34 -2.48 6.66
CA VAL A 111 1.89 -2.46 6.84
C VAL A 111 1.31 -3.86 6.96
N SER A 112 1.76 -4.81 6.14
CA SER A 112 1.29 -6.19 6.20
C SER A 112 1.57 -6.86 7.56
N LYS A 113 2.67 -6.50 8.22
CA LYS A 113 3.03 -6.98 9.56
C LYS A 113 2.14 -6.46 10.69
N ILE A 114 1.44 -5.34 10.49
CA ILE A 114 0.52 -4.77 11.50
C ILE A 114 -0.73 -5.65 11.67
N ASN A 115 -1.06 -6.47 10.66
CA ASN A 115 -2.24 -7.34 10.70
C ASN A 115 -2.03 -8.63 11.50
N HIS A 116 -0.77 -8.98 11.79
CA HIS A 116 -0.42 -10.14 12.63
C HIS A 116 -0.42 -9.79 14.12
#